data_AF-A0A1Z9D634-F1
#
_entry.id   AF-A0A1Z9D634-F1
#
_cell.length_a   1.000
_cell.length_b   1.000
_cell.length_c   1.000
_cell.angle_alpha   90.00
_cell.angle_beta   90.00
_cell.angle_gamma   90.00
#
_symmetry.space_group_name_H-M   'P 1'
#
loop_
_entity.id
_entity.type
_entity.pdbx_description
1 polymer ?
#
loop_
_entity_poly.entity_id
_entity_poly.type
_entity_poly.pdbx_seq_one_letter_code
_entity_poly.pdbx_strand_id
1 'polypeptide(L)' 'MSSLHHETLLETCYDESWEDFRKENNLTDDQLYAMEQNSQYGYLPVIAEEATKRFEELCQ' A
#
# COMPACT_ATOMS: atom_id res chain seq x y z
N MET A 1 23.32 -9.63 -1.80
CA MET A 1 22.01 -10.22 -1.42
C MET A 1 21.22 -9.17 -0.65
N SER A 2 20.82 -8.08 -1.31
CA SER A 2 20.11 -6.98 -0.66
C SER A 2 18.78 -6.64 -1.32
N SER A 3 18.47 -7.13 -2.53
CA SER A 3 17.20 -6.83 -3.22
C SER A 3 15.98 -7.50 -2.59
N LEU A 4 16.11 -8.78 -2.20
CA LEU A 4 15.02 -9.56 -1.59
C LEU A 4 14.45 -8.93 -0.32
N HIS A 5 15.29 -8.33 0.51
CA HIS A 5 14.83 -7.71 1.75
C HIS A 5 14.03 -6.42 1.50
N HIS A 6 14.43 -5.64 0.48
CA HIS A 6 13.73 -4.41 0.12
C HIS A 6 12.38 -4.70 -0.56
N GLU A 7 12.29 -5.75 -1.39
CA GLU A 7 11.04 -6.18 -2.00
C GLU A 7 10.02 -6.62 -0.93
N THR A 8 10.42 -7.45 0.04
CA THR A 8 9.55 -7.87 1.14
C THR A 8 9.14 -6.71 2.05
N LEU A 9 10.05 -5.75 2.29
CA LEU A 9 9.75 -4.58 3.10
C LEU A 9 8.70 -3.68 2.42
N LEU A 10 8.83 -3.46 1.11
CA LEU A 10 7.86 -2.67 0.36
C LEU A 10 6.48 -3.34 0.32
N GLU A 11 6.43 -4.66 0.11
CA GLU A 11 5.17 -5.43 0.20
C GLU A 11 4.53 -5.28 1.59
N THR A 12 5.32 -5.39 2.66
CA THR A 12 4.84 -5.21 4.03
C THR A 12 4.28 -3.79 4.24
N CYS A 13 5.00 -2.76 3.79
CA CYS A 13 4.54 -1.37 3.89
C CYS A 13 3.26 -1.14 3.08
N TYR A 14 3.09 -1.82 1.95
CA TYR A 14 1.90 -1.73 1.12
C TYR A 14 0.69 -2.37 1.81
N ASP A 15 0.85 -3.57 2.37
CA ASP A 15 -0.20 -4.25 3.14
C ASP A 15 -0.64 -3.42 4.36
N GLU A 16 0.31 -2.83 5.08
CA GLU A 16 0.01 -1.94 6.22
C GLU A 16 -0.74 -0.69 5.77
N SER A 17 -0.27 -0.03 4.70
CA SER A 17 -0.90 1.19 4.17
C SER A 17 -2.31 0.89 3.64
N TRP A 18 -2.53 -0.32 3.10
CA TRP A 18 -3.85 -0.77 2.66
C TRP A 18 -4.83 -0.92 3.82
N GLU A 19 -4.41 -1.57 4.90
CA GLU A 19 -5.23 -1.68 6.11
C GLU A 19 -5.51 -0.32 6.75
N ASP A 20 -4.50 0.56 6.81
CA ASP A 20 -4.64 1.87 7.41
C ASP A 20 -5.60 2.73 6.59
N PHE A 21 -5.43 2.79 5.27
CA PHE A 21 -6.33 3.51 4.38
C PHE A 21 -7.78 3.00 4.52
N ARG A 22 -7.97 1.68 4.63
CA ARG A 22 -9.28 1.08 4.89
C ARG A 22 -9.88 1.58 6.21
N LYS A 23 -9.10 1.53 7.31
CA LYS A 23 -9.55 1.93 8.66
C LYS A 23 -9.86 3.42 8.72
N GLU A 24 -8.98 4.27 8.16
CA GLU A 24 -9.15 5.73 8.15
C GLU A 24 -10.41 6.15 7.38
N ASN A 25 -10.67 5.52 6.24
CA ASN A 25 -11.83 5.84 5.41
C ASN A 25 -13.10 5.05 5.81
N ASN A 26 -13.03 4.23 6.87
CA ASN A 26 -14.10 3.32 7.30
C ASN A 26 -14.68 2.47 6.15
N LEU A 27 -13.81 1.99 5.26
CA LEU A 27 -14.19 1.19 4.11
C LEU A 27 -14.25 -0.30 4.46
N THR A 28 -15.12 -1.03 3.80
CA THR A 28 -15.03 -2.49 3.77
C THR A 28 -13.98 -2.95 2.76
N ASP A 29 -13.45 -4.17 2.91
CA ASP A 29 -12.51 -4.73 1.94
C ASP A 29 -13.09 -4.69 0.53
N ASP A 30 -14.36 -5.08 0.36
CA ASP A 30 -15.06 -5.04 -0.92
C ASP A 30 -15.12 -3.64 -1.54
N GLN A 31 -15.32 -2.60 -0.73
CA GLN A 31 -15.33 -1.22 -1.22
C GLN A 31 -13.94 -0.80 -1.69
N LEU A 32 -12.90 -1.15 -0.93
CA LEU A 32 -11.53 -0.81 -1.27
C LEU A 32 -11.07 -1.57 -2.53
N TYR A 33 -11.37 -2.87 -2.63
CA TYR A 33 -11.13 -3.67 -3.85
C TYR A 33 -11.90 -3.13 -5.05
N ALA A 34 -13.15 -2.67 -4.85
CA ALA A 34 -13.90 -2.03 -5.94
C ALA A 34 -13.23 -0.71 -6.36
N MET A 35 -12.69 0.07 -5.44
CA MET A 35 -11.95 1.30 -5.78
C MET A 35 -10.66 0.97 -6.54
N GLU A 36 -9.94 -0.08 -6.14
CA GLU A 36 -8.76 -0.56 -6.85
C GLU A 36 -9.10 -1.05 -8.26
N GLN A 37 -10.15 -1.87 -8.42
CA GLN A 37 -10.60 -2.33 -9.74
C GLN A 37 -11.09 -1.20 -10.65
N ASN A 38 -11.68 -0.16 -10.06
CA ASN A 38 -12.09 1.03 -10.80
C ASN A 38 -10.92 2.01 -11.06
N SER A 39 -9.77 1.80 -10.42
CA SER A 39 -8.58 2.61 -10.66
C SER A 39 -8.02 2.34 -12.05
N GLN A 40 -7.69 3.40 -12.77
CA GLN A 40 -7.06 3.31 -14.10
C GLN A 40 -5.74 2.53 -14.08
N TYR A 41 -5.07 2.49 -12.93
CA TYR A 41 -3.75 1.88 -12.78
C TYR A 41 -3.81 0.43 -12.28
N GLY A 42 -4.99 -0.05 -11.87
CA GLY A 42 -5.14 -1.37 -11.21
C GLY A 42 -4.56 -1.45 -9.80
N TYR A 43 -4.16 -0.30 -9.23
CA TYR A 43 -3.78 -0.11 -7.84
C TYR A 43 -4.23 1.29 -7.41
N LEU A 44 -4.27 1.55 -6.10
CA LEU A 44 -4.59 2.87 -5.57
C LEU A 44 -3.30 3.70 -5.41
N PRO A 45 -3.12 4.80 -6.16
CA PRO A 45 -1.89 5.60 -6.09
C PRO A 45 -1.62 6.14 -4.69
N VAL A 46 -2.68 6.46 -3.94
CA VAL A 46 -2.57 6.98 -2.56
C VAL A 46 -1.90 5.96 -1.65
N ILE A 47 -2.29 4.69 -1.74
CA ILE A 47 -1.71 3.61 -0.93
C ILE A 47 -0.27 3.34 -1.36
N ALA A 48 0.00 3.35 -2.67
CA ALA A 48 1.36 3.16 -3.20
C ALA A 48 2.33 4.28 -2.78
N GLU A 49 1.88 5.54 -2.79
CA GLU A 49 2.66 6.69 -2.31
C GLU A 49 2.94 6.58 -0.81
N GLU A 50 1.95 6.20 -0.02
CA GLU A 50 2.10 6.04 1.42
C GLU A 50 3.06 4.90 1.79
N ALA A 51 2.92 3.75 1.11
CA ALA A 51 3.82 2.62 1.26
C ALA A 51 5.26 2.97 0.88
N THR A 52 5.45 3.70 -0.23
CA THR A 52 6.77 4.17 -0.67
C THR A 52 7.39 5.11 0.36
N LYS A 53 6.60 6.03 0.91
CA LYS A 53 7.07 6.95 1.96
C LYS A 53 7.50 6.20 3.23
N ARG A 54 6.70 5.24 3.70
CA ARG A 54 7.04 4.39 4.86
C ARG A 54 8.31 3.57 4.59
N PHE A 55 8.42 3.01 3.39
CA PHE A 55 9.62 2.29 2.98
C PHE A 55 10.85 3.19 2.98
N GLU A 56 10.76 4.39 2.42
CA GLU A 56 11.85 5.38 2.45
C GLU A 56 12.24 5.77 3.88
N GLU A 57 11.26 5.95 4.78
CA GLU A 57 11.50 6.23 6.20
C GLU A 57 12.19 5.05 6.92
N LEU A 58 11.85 3.82 6.58
CA LEU A 58 12.47 2.60 7.14
C LEU A 58 13.85 2.30 6.55
N CYS A 59 14.13 2.79 5.34
CA CYS A 59 15.42 2.63 4.66
C CYS A 59 16.43 3.75 4.94
N GLN A 60 16.07 4.78 5.73
CA GLN A 60 17.00 5.79 6.25
C GLN A 60 17.90 5.26 7.36
#